data_AF-A0A376M5L7-F1
#
_entry.id   AF-A0A376M5L7-F1
#
_cell.length_a   1.000
_cell.length_b   1.000
_cell.length_c   1.000
_cell.angle_alpha   90.00
_cell.angle_beta   90.00
_cell.angle_gamma   90.00
#
_symmetry.space_group_name_H-M   'P 1'
#
loop_
_entity.id
_entity.type
_entity.pdbx_description
1 polymer ?
#
loop_
_entity_poly.entity_id
_entity_poly.type
_entity_poly.pdbx_seq_one_letter_code
_entity_poly.pdbx_strand_id
1 'polypeptide(L)'
;MERNVTLDFVRGVAILGILLLNISAFGLPKAAYLNPAWYGVITPQDAWTWAFLDLIGQVKFLTLFALLFGAGLQMLLPRGRRWIQSRLTLLVLLGFIHGLLFWDGDILLAYGLVGLICWRLVRDAPSVKSLFNTGVMLYLVGLGVLLLLGLISDSQTSRAWTPDASAILYEKYWKLHGGVEAISNRADGVGNSLLALGAQYGWQLAGMMLIGAALMRSGWLKGQFSLRHYRRTGFVLVAIGVIINLPAIAQQWRLDWAYRWCAFLLQMPRELSAPFQAIGYASLFYGFWPQLSRFKLVLAIACVGRMALTNYLLQTLICTTLFYHLGLFMHFDRLELLAFVIPVWLANILFSVIWLRYFGQGPVEWLWRQLTLRAAGPAIYKTSR
;
A
#
# COMPACT_ATOMS: atom_id res chain seq x y z
N MET A 1 25.31 3.92 -8.30
CA MET A 1 24.39 4.13 -7.15
C MET A 1 24.55 2.91 -6.27
N GLU A 2 25.23 3.06 -5.14
CA GLU A 2 25.41 1.98 -4.16
C GLU A 2 24.04 1.44 -3.73
N ARG A 3 23.93 0.12 -3.64
CA ARG A 3 22.67 -0.55 -3.36
C ARG A 3 22.41 -0.56 -1.86
N ASN A 4 21.31 0.08 -1.43
CA ASN A 4 20.90 0.06 -0.03
C ASN A 4 20.05 -1.19 0.26
N VAL A 5 20.68 -2.24 0.78
CA VAL A 5 20.02 -3.52 1.11
C VAL A 5 18.95 -3.34 2.20
N THR A 6 19.16 -2.42 3.15
CA THR A 6 18.15 -2.10 4.18
C THR A 6 16.88 -1.57 3.53
N LEU A 7 17.00 -0.66 2.57
CA LEU A 7 15.85 -0.11 1.85
C LEU A 7 15.11 -1.19 1.03
N ASP A 8 15.86 -2.10 0.40
CA ASP A 8 15.27 -3.25 -0.31
C ASP A 8 14.53 -4.17 0.68
N PHE A 9 15.06 -4.42 1.88
CA PHE A 9 14.37 -5.17 2.94
C PHE A 9 13.07 -4.48 3.39
N VAL A 10 13.11 -3.17 3.70
CA VAL A 10 11.90 -2.45 4.13
C VAL A 10 10.82 -2.47 3.04
N ARG A 11 11.20 -2.37 1.76
CA ARG A 11 10.27 -2.54 0.62
C ARG A 11 9.68 -3.95 0.57
N GLY A 12 10.50 -4.98 0.79
CA GLY A 12 10.05 -6.37 0.83
C GLY A 12 9.02 -6.59 1.94
N VAL A 13 9.30 -6.10 3.16
CA VAL A 13 8.36 -6.14 4.28
C VAL A 13 7.06 -5.41 3.95
N ALA A 14 7.13 -4.22 3.35
CA ALA A 14 5.93 -3.46 2.98
C ALA A 14 5.02 -4.26 2.02
N ILE A 15 5.59 -4.91 1.00
CA ILE A 15 4.82 -5.67 -0.01
C ILE A 15 4.25 -6.95 0.57
N LEU A 16 5.02 -7.69 1.37
CA LEU A 16 4.50 -8.86 2.08
C LEU A 16 3.41 -8.44 3.07
N GLY A 17 3.59 -7.32 3.76
CA GLY A 17 2.63 -6.75 4.70
C GLY A 17 1.32 -6.29 4.04
N ILE A 18 1.36 -5.74 2.82
CA ILE A 18 0.16 -5.38 2.05
C ILE A 18 -0.75 -6.60 1.83
N LEU A 19 -0.17 -7.79 1.58
CA LEU A 19 -0.96 -9.00 1.38
C LEU A 19 -1.77 -9.42 2.61
N LEU A 20 -1.28 -9.17 3.83
CA LEU A 20 -2.00 -9.52 5.07
C LEU A 20 -3.40 -8.90 5.13
N LEU A 21 -3.58 -7.74 4.50
CA LEU A 21 -4.86 -7.02 4.46
C LEU A 21 -5.62 -7.38 3.20
N ASN A 22 -4.90 -7.45 2.07
CA ASN A 22 -5.53 -7.69 0.78
C ASN A 22 -6.07 -9.12 0.65
N ILE A 23 -5.60 -10.07 1.45
CA ILE A 23 -6.15 -11.43 1.46
C ILE A 23 -7.66 -11.43 1.78
N SER A 24 -8.12 -10.53 2.67
CA SER A 24 -9.55 -10.32 2.92
C SER A 24 -10.27 -9.73 1.70
N ALA A 25 -9.64 -8.82 0.95
CA ALA A 25 -10.22 -8.29 -0.29
C ALA A 25 -10.27 -9.30 -1.44
N PHE A 26 -9.40 -10.33 -1.41
CA PHE A 26 -9.46 -11.45 -2.37
C PHE A 26 -10.47 -12.52 -1.98
N GLY A 27 -10.61 -12.82 -0.68
CA GLY A 27 -11.41 -13.95 -0.20
C GLY A 27 -12.82 -13.60 0.29
N LEU A 28 -13.09 -12.34 0.64
CA LEU A 28 -14.36 -11.87 1.21
C LEU A 28 -14.94 -10.69 0.42
N PRO A 29 -16.22 -10.31 0.63
CA PRO A 29 -16.85 -9.20 -0.07
C PRO A 29 -16.18 -7.88 0.29
N LYS A 30 -16.27 -6.88 -0.59
CA LYS A 30 -15.63 -5.57 -0.39
C LYS A 30 -15.91 -4.94 0.99
N ALA A 31 -17.14 -5.07 1.48
CA ALA A 31 -17.54 -4.56 2.80
C ALA A 31 -16.68 -5.14 3.94
N ALA A 32 -16.26 -6.40 3.81
CA ALA A 32 -15.41 -7.07 4.79
C ALA A 32 -14.03 -6.42 4.93
N TYR A 33 -13.55 -5.62 3.97
CA TYR A 33 -12.21 -5.04 4.09
C TYR A 33 -12.06 -4.11 5.31
N LEU A 34 -13.08 -3.27 5.56
CA LEU A 34 -13.08 -2.33 6.68
C LEU A 34 -14.02 -2.74 7.82
N ASN A 35 -15.04 -3.54 7.55
CA ASN A 35 -16.10 -3.89 8.49
C ASN A 35 -16.10 -5.39 8.81
N PRO A 36 -15.77 -5.85 10.03
CA PRO A 36 -16.00 -7.24 10.43
C PRO A 36 -17.48 -7.58 10.59
N ALA A 37 -18.36 -6.60 10.83
CA ALA A 37 -19.81 -6.76 10.97
C ALA A 37 -20.58 -6.76 9.64
N TRP A 38 -19.90 -6.99 8.52
CA TRP A 38 -20.51 -6.89 7.20
C TRP A 38 -21.67 -7.87 6.97
N TYR A 39 -21.72 -8.97 7.74
CA TYR A 39 -22.76 -10.00 7.72
C TYR A 39 -23.69 -9.97 8.96
N GLY A 40 -23.65 -8.89 9.76
CA GLY A 40 -24.45 -8.74 10.97
C GLY A 40 -23.71 -9.20 12.23
N VAL A 41 -24.04 -10.38 12.78
CA VAL A 41 -23.50 -10.85 14.07
C VAL A 41 -22.09 -11.41 13.89
N ILE A 42 -21.10 -10.73 14.46
CA ILE A 42 -19.68 -11.07 14.31
C ILE A 42 -19.26 -12.16 15.29
N THR A 43 -18.42 -13.08 14.82
CA THR A 43 -17.75 -14.04 15.71
C THR A 43 -16.58 -13.38 16.46
N PRO A 44 -16.32 -13.72 17.73
CA PRO A 44 -15.16 -13.18 18.46
C PRO A 44 -13.83 -13.37 17.72
N GLN A 45 -13.69 -14.50 17.02
CA GLN A 45 -12.53 -14.82 16.18
C GLN A 45 -12.33 -13.80 15.05
N ASP A 46 -13.39 -13.46 14.31
CA ASP A 46 -13.30 -12.49 13.21
C ASP A 46 -13.01 -11.08 13.73
N ALA A 47 -13.64 -10.69 14.85
CA ALA A 47 -13.45 -9.39 15.47
C ALA A 47 -12.01 -9.21 16.01
N TRP A 48 -11.44 -10.21 16.67
CA TRP A 48 -10.05 -10.17 17.15
C TRP A 48 -9.04 -10.19 16.01
N THR A 49 -9.29 -11.01 14.98
CA THR A 49 -8.44 -11.07 13.80
C THR A 49 -8.42 -9.73 13.07
N TRP A 50 -9.59 -9.12 12.87
CA TRP A 50 -9.69 -7.77 12.31
C TRP A 50 -8.99 -6.73 13.18
N ALA A 51 -9.17 -6.75 14.50
CA ALA A 51 -8.54 -5.79 15.42
C ALA A 51 -7.01 -5.89 15.40
N PHE A 52 -6.46 -7.10 15.35
CA PHE A 52 -5.03 -7.33 15.23
C PHE A 52 -4.47 -6.80 13.91
N LEU A 53 -5.14 -7.13 12.79
CA LEU A 53 -4.76 -6.64 11.47
C LEU A 53 -4.89 -5.12 11.37
N ASP A 54 -5.91 -4.54 11.98
CA ASP A 54 -6.09 -3.10 12.01
C ASP A 54 -4.95 -2.40 12.74
N LEU A 55 -4.61 -2.89 13.93
CA LEU A 55 -3.59 -2.28 14.78
C LEU A 55 -2.20 -2.33 14.14
N ILE A 56 -1.84 -3.46 13.50
CA ILE A 56 -0.47 -3.72 13.05
C ILE A 56 -0.28 -3.46 11.55
N GLY A 57 -1.29 -3.73 10.73
CA GLY A 57 -1.13 -3.79 9.28
C GLY A 57 -1.93 -2.76 8.50
N GLN A 58 -3.22 -2.59 8.83
CA GLN A 58 -4.19 -1.93 7.96
C GLN A 58 -3.85 -0.46 7.75
N VAL A 59 -3.68 -0.05 6.49
CA VAL A 59 -3.16 1.27 6.06
C VAL A 59 -1.66 1.47 6.35
N LYS A 60 -1.07 0.85 7.39
CA LYS A 60 0.32 1.03 7.81
C LYS A 60 1.31 0.57 6.74
N PHE A 61 1.12 -0.63 6.17
CA PHE A 61 2.02 -1.14 5.13
C PHE A 61 1.86 -0.42 3.79
N LEU A 62 0.64 0.00 3.43
CA LEU A 62 0.39 0.86 2.26
C LEU A 62 1.05 2.23 2.44
N THR A 63 0.95 2.81 3.63
CA THR A 63 1.60 4.08 4.00
C THR A 63 3.13 3.97 3.94
N LEU A 64 3.69 2.86 4.43
CA LEU A 64 5.11 2.57 4.31
C LEU A 64 5.53 2.43 2.85
N PHE A 65 4.73 1.74 2.03
CA PHE A 65 5.01 1.58 0.60
C PHE A 65 4.97 2.92 -0.14
N ALA A 66 3.99 3.79 0.15
CA ALA A 66 3.90 5.16 -0.37
C ALA A 66 5.12 6.00 -0.02
N LEU A 67 5.57 5.93 1.24
CA LEU A 67 6.79 6.60 1.71
C LEU A 67 8.01 6.12 0.90
N LEU A 68 8.18 4.81 0.72
CA LEU A 68 9.30 4.24 -0.04
C LEU A 68 9.23 4.54 -1.54
N PHE A 69 8.03 4.68 -2.08
CA PHE A 69 7.80 5.12 -3.46
C PHE A 69 8.27 6.56 -3.66
N GLY A 70 7.90 7.47 -2.76
CA GLY A 70 8.36 8.86 -2.76
C GLY A 70 9.88 8.98 -2.60
N ALA A 71 10.47 8.16 -1.72
CA ALA A 71 11.93 8.02 -1.64
C ALA A 71 12.55 7.57 -2.98
N GLY A 72 11.86 6.67 -3.70
CA GLY A 72 12.21 6.27 -5.06
C GLY A 72 12.18 7.42 -6.07
N LEU A 73 11.19 8.31 -6.00
CA LEU A 73 11.12 9.51 -6.85
C LEU A 73 12.35 10.41 -6.65
N GLN A 74 12.74 10.65 -5.39
CA GLN A 74 13.95 11.41 -5.06
C GLN A 74 15.22 10.77 -5.66
N MET A 75 15.32 9.44 -5.64
CA MET A 75 16.45 8.70 -6.21
C MET A 75 16.46 8.73 -7.75
N LEU A 76 15.31 8.93 -8.38
CA LEU A 76 15.17 8.95 -9.83
C LEU A 76 15.42 10.33 -10.44
N LEU A 77 15.44 11.42 -9.66
CA LEU A 77 15.68 12.79 -10.17
C LEU A 77 16.89 12.91 -11.11
N PRO A 78 18.06 12.31 -10.81
CA PRO A 78 19.23 12.41 -11.69
C PRO A 78 19.04 11.76 -13.07
N ARG A 79 18.03 10.90 -13.25
CA ARG A 79 17.70 10.28 -14.56
C ARG A 79 17.00 11.25 -15.53
N GLY A 80 16.55 12.40 -15.03
CA GLY A 80 15.92 13.45 -15.81
C GLY A 80 14.40 13.31 -15.96
N ARG A 81 13.78 14.43 -16.37
CA ARG A 81 12.32 14.58 -16.49
C ARG A 81 11.67 13.51 -17.37
N ARG A 82 12.15 13.32 -18.60
CA ARG A 82 11.54 12.40 -19.56
C ARG A 82 11.50 10.98 -19.01
N TRP A 83 12.59 10.51 -18.42
CA TRP A 83 12.67 9.20 -17.80
C TRP A 83 11.60 8.99 -16.71
N ILE A 84 11.49 9.93 -15.78
CA ILE A 84 10.52 9.84 -14.67
C ILE A 84 9.09 9.86 -15.21
N GLN A 85 8.78 10.80 -16.13
CA GLN A 85 7.44 10.89 -16.71
C GLN A 85 7.08 9.62 -17.47
N SER A 86 7.94 9.11 -18.35
CA SER A 86 7.68 7.87 -19.08
C SER A 86 7.45 6.69 -18.13
N ARG A 87 8.28 6.54 -17.09
CA ARG A 87 8.14 5.46 -16.10
C ARG A 87 6.81 5.53 -15.34
N LEU A 88 6.38 6.73 -14.95
CA LEU A 88 5.15 6.92 -14.19
C LEU A 88 3.90 6.84 -15.08
N THR A 89 3.95 7.36 -16.31
CA THR A 89 2.86 7.20 -17.29
C THR A 89 2.67 5.73 -17.64
N LEU A 90 3.75 4.98 -17.84
CA LEU A 90 3.64 3.53 -17.99
C LEU A 90 2.95 2.92 -16.75
N LEU A 91 3.28 3.38 -15.52
CA LEU A 91 2.70 2.86 -14.27
C LEU A 91 1.19 3.09 -14.22
N VAL A 92 0.75 4.26 -14.66
CA VAL A 92 -0.67 4.58 -14.83
C VAL A 92 -1.34 3.60 -15.80
N LEU A 93 -0.74 3.35 -16.97
CA LEU A 93 -1.29 2.41 -17.95
C LEU A 93 -1.36 0.98 -17.40
N LEU A 94 -0.28 0.52 -16.75
CA LEU A 94 -0.23 -0.81 -16.14
C LEU A 94 -1.27 -0.95 -15.03
N GLY A 95 -1.38 0.05 -14.14
CA GLY A 95 -2.37 0.06 -13.07
C GLY A 95 -3.80 0.12 -13.59
N PHE A 96 -4.06 0.89 -14.65
CA PHE A 96 -5.38 0.92 -15.28
C PHE A 96 -5.76 -0.45 -15.86
N ILE A 97 -4.85 -1.10 -16.61
CA ILE A 97 -5.06 -2.45 -17.15
C ILE A 97 -5.23 -3.46 -16.02
N HIS A 98 -4.41 -3.37 -14.97
CA HIS A 98 -4.45 -4.26 -13.82
C HIS A 98 -5.76 -4.14 -13.03
N GLY A 99 -6.17 -2.92 -12.71
CA GLY A 99 -7.43 -2.61 -12.03
C GLY A 99 -8.66 -3.07 -12.80
N LEU A 100 -8.64 -2.92 -14.12
CA LEU A 100 -9.76 -3.26 -15.00
C LEU A 100 -9.87 -4.77 -15.26
N LEU A 101 -8.75 -5.44 -15.52
CA LEU A 101 -8.77 -6.83 -16.02
C LEU A 101 -8.49 -7.87 -14.94
N PHE A 102 -7.68 -7.56 -13.93
CA PHE A 102 -7.17 -8.55 -12.99
C PHE A 102 -7.81 -8.42 -11.61
N TRP A 103 -7.75 -7.24 -10.99
CA TRP A 103 -8.16 -7.10 -9.60
C TRP A 103 -8.60 -5.69 -9.24
N ASP A 104 -9.75 -5.60 -8.56
CA ASP A 104 -10.43 -4.38 -8.14
C ASP A 104 -9.73 -3.60 -6.99
N GLY A 105 -8.66 -4.15 -6.40
CA GLY A 105 -7.90 -3.52 -5.32
C GLY A 105 -6.58 -2.86 -5.75
N ASP A 106 -6.43 -2.50 -7.03
CA ASP A 106 -5.16 -1.98 -7.55
C ASP A 106 -4.66 -0.70 -6.85
N ILE A 107 -3.38 -0.67 -6.51
CA ILE A 107 -2.68 0.52 -6.01
C ILE A 107 -1.81 1.21 -7.07
N LEU A 108 -1.44 0.53 -8.16
CA LEU A 108 -0.46 1.03 -9.13
C LEU A 108 -0.97 2.29 -9.84
N LEU A 109 -2.25 2.32 -10.21
CA LEU A 109 -2.87 3.46 -10.88
C LEU A 109 -2.76 4.73 -10.03
N ALA A 110 -3.18 4.65 -8.76
CA ALA A 110 -3.11 5.76 -7.81
C ALA A 110 -1.66 6.25 -7.62
N TYR A 111 -0.70 5.32 -7.48
CA TYR A 111 0.71 5.65 -7.30
C TYR A 111 1.32 6.30 -8.54
N GLY A 112 0.95 5.85 -9.73
CA GLY A 112 1.37 6.46 -11.00
C GLY A 112 0.86 7.88 -11.14
N LEU A 113 -0.44 8.10 -10.92
CA LEU A 113 -1.09 9.42 -11.05
C LEU A 113 -0.55 10.43 -10.03
N VAL A 114 -0.55 10.05 -8.75
CA VAL A 114 -0.02 10.92 -7.69
C VAL A 114 1.48 11.12 -7.84
N GLY A 115 2.21 10.09 -8.29
CA GLY A 115 3.64 10.18 -8.62
C GLY A 115 3.94 11.20 -9.71
N LEU A 116 3.09 11.30 -10.75
CA LEU A 116 3.24 12.28 -11.85
C LEU A 116 3.13 13.74 -11.37
N ILE A 117 2.43 13.98 -10.27
CA ILE A 117 2.34 15.28 -9.60
C ILE A 117 3.54 15.44 -8.65
N CYS A 118 3.74 14.44 -7.79
CA CYS A 118 4.72 14.50 -6.70
C CYS A 118 6.16 14.64 -7.20
N TRP A 119 6.55 14.05 -8.34
CA TRP A 119 7.96 14.19 -8.78
C TRP A 119 8.36 15.64 -9.05
N ARG A 120 7.42 16.51 -9.48
CA ARG A 120 7.67 17.96 -9.65
C ARG A 120 7.82 18.63 -8.28
N LEU A 121 6.89 18.37 -7.37
CA LEU A 121 6.96 18.89 -6.00
C LEU A 121 8.25 18.49 -5.30
N VAL A 122 8.68 17.24 -5.50
CA VAL A 122 9.97 16.76 -5.01
C VAL A 122 11.10 17.56 -5.68
N ARG A 123 11.17 17.60 -7.02
CA ARG A 123 12.26 18.30 -7.73
C ARG A 123 12.39 19.78 -7.33
N ASP A 124 11.27 20.49 -7.24
CA ASP A 124 11.21 21.94 -7.12
C ASP A 124 11.20 22.42 -5.66
N ALA A 125 11.10 21.51 -4.68
CA ALA A 125 11.11 21.87 -3.27
C ALA A 125 12.46 22.49 -2.84
N PRO A 126 12.44 23.69 -2.21
CA PRO A 126 13.66 24.46 -1.91
C PRO A 126 14.50 23.86 -0.79
N SER A 127 13.88 23.11 0.14
CA SER A 127 14.58 22.50 1.27
C SER A 127 13.92 21.20 1.71
N VAL A 128 14.67 20.37 2.45
CA VAL A 128 14.15 19.15 3.10
C VAL A 128 12.96 19.49 4.00
N LYS A 129 13.07 20.59 4.78
CA LYS A 129 12.03 21.05 5.70
C LYS A 129 10.76 21.45 4.96
N SER A 130 10.88 22.22 3.88
CA SER A 130 9.72 22.59 3.05
C SER A 130 9.04 21.35 2.49
N LEU A 131 9.80 20.40 1.95
CA LEU A 131 9.26 19.17 1.38
C LEU A 131 8.54 18.32 2.42
N PHE A 132 9.12 18.17 3.62
CA PHE A 132 8.50 17.45 4.73
C PHE A 132 7.21 18.15 5.19
N ASN A 133 7.24 19.46 5.39
CA ASN A 133 6.08 20.24 5.84
C ASN A 133 4.95 20.22 4.82
N THR A 134 5.24 20.33 3.52
CA THR A 134 4.23 20.17 2.47
C THR A 134 3.64 18.75 2.51
N GLY A 135 4.48 17.73 2.74
CA GLY A 135 3.99 16.36 2.90
C GLY A 135 3.03 16.20 4.08
N VAL A 136 3.38 16.74 5.24
CA VAL A 136 2.51 16.76 6.43
C VAL A 136 1.20 17.51 6.15
N MET A 137 1.28 18.69 5.52
CA MET A 137 0.12 19.49 5.16
C MET A 137 -0.85 18.72 4.26
N LEU A 138 -0.38 18.10 3.17
CA LEU A 138 -1.23 17.32 2.27
C LEU A 138 -1.86 16.12 2.98
N TYR A 139 -1.11 15.46 3.88
CA TYR A 139 -1.66 14.36 4.68
C TYR A 139 -2.79 14.84 5.61
N LEU A 140 -2.59 15.97 6.28
CA LEU A 140 -3.61 16.59 7.14
C LEU A 140 -4.83 17.06 6.35
N VAL A 141 -4.65 17.55 5.11
CA VAL A 141 -5.78 17.87 4.22
C VAL A 141 -6.63 16.63 3.95
N GLY A 142 -6.02 15.48 3.62
CA GLY A 142 -6.76 14.24 3.41
C GLY A 142 -7.48 13.75 4.67
N LEU A 143 -6.88 13.91 5.86
CA LEU A 143 -7.57 13.66 7.13
C LEU A 143 -8.74 14.64 7.37
N GLY A 144 -8.56 15.92 7.02
CA GLY A 144 -9.59 16.93 7.10
C GLY A 144 -10.78 16.62 6.21
N VAL A 145 -10.54 16.17 4.97
CA VAL A 145 -11.60 15.72 4.06
C VAL A 145 -12.33 14.51 4.64
N LEU A 146 -11.60 13.52 5.17
CA LEU A 146 -12.23 12.35 5.79
C LEU A 146 -13.12 12.74 7.00
N LEU A 147 -12.66 13.69 7.82
CA LEU A 147 -13.44 14.24 8.92
C LEU A 147 -14.70 14.94 8.41
N LEU A 148 -14.58 15.79 7.38
CA LEU A 148 -15.71 16.47 6.77
C LEU A 148 -16.74 15.45 6.24
N LEU A 149 -16.29 14.41 5.52
CA LEU A 149 -17.16 13.33 5.04
C LEU A 149 -17.90 12.63 6.18
N GLY A 150 -17.22 12.35 7.30
CA GLY A 150 -17.86 11.77 8.48
C GLY A 150 -18.85 12.70 9.18
N LEU A 151 -18.65 14.02 9.12
CA LEU A 151 -19.59 14.99 9.68
C LEU A 151 -20.86 15.14 8.83
N ILE A 152 -20.73 15.05 7.50
CA ILE A 152 -21.87 15.17 6.56
C ILE A 152 -22.55 13.83 6.27
N SER A 153 -21.93 12.70 6.63
CA SER A 153 -22.53 11.39 6.43
C SER A 153 -23.80 11.21 7.27
N ASP A 154 -24.87 10.77 6.62
CA ASP A 154 -26.13 10.46 7.30
C ASP A 154 -26.04 9.10 8.04
N SER A 155 -27.02 8.86 8.89
CA SER A 155 -27.19 7.62 9.67
C SER A 155 -27.66 6.42 8.85
N GLN A 156 -28.13 6.63 7.61
CA GLN A 156 -28.64 5.55 6.76
C GLN A 156 -27.53 4.56 6.40
N THR A 157 -27.81 3.28 6.63
CA THR A 157 -26.88 2.19 6.31
C THR A 157 -26.64 2.12 4.81
N SER A 158 -25.37 2.16 4.40
CA SER A 158 -24.96 1.96 3.01
C SER A 158 -24.79 0.48 2.68
N ARG A 159 -25.20 0.07 1.48
CA ARG A 159 -24.90 -1.26 0.92
C ARG A 159 -23.40 -1.55 0.86
N ALA A 160 -22.56 -0.51 0.82
CA ALA A 160 -21.10 -0.67 0.85
C ALA A 160 -20.57 -1.08 2.25
N TRP A 161 -21.35 -0.86 3.31
CA TRP A 161 -20.97 -1.17 4.69
C TRP A 161 -21.61 -2.45 5.20
N THR A 162 -22.91 -2.62 4.95
CA THR A 162 -23.70 -3.82 5.28
C THR A 162 -24.50 -4.23 4.05
N PRO A 163 -23.90 -5.02 3.13
CA PRO A 163 -24.55 -5.43 1.90
C PRO A 163 -25.71 -6.40 2.17
N ASP A 164 -26.78 -6.28 1.39
CA ASP A 164 -27.86 -7.25 1.40
C ASP A 164 -27.46 -8.55 0.69
N ALA A 165 -28.27 -9.61 0.85
CA ALA A 165 -28.00 -10.91 0.25
C ALA A 165 -27.87 -10.85 -1.28
N SER A 166 -28.63 -9.96 -1.95
CA SER A 166 -28.56 -9.80 -3.41
C SER A 166 -27.23 -9.20 -3.86
N ALA A 167 -26.72 -8.20 -3.13
CA ALA A 167 -25.43 -7.59 -3.39
C ALA A 167 -24.28 -8.59 -3.18
N ILE A 168 -24.34 -9.40 -2.12
CA ILE A 168 -23.33 -10.45 -1.87
C ILE A 168 -23.36 -11.52 -2.97
N LEU A 169 -24.54 -11.97 -3.37
CA LEU A 169 -24.69 -12.97 -4.43
C LEU A 169 -24.23 -12.44 -5.79
N TYR A 170 -24.55 -11.18 -6.11
CA TYR A 170 -24.06 -10.53 -7.33
C TYR A 170 -22.55 -10.36 -7.30
N GLU A 171 -21.97 -9.95 -6.17
CA GLU A 171 -20.52 -9.84 -6.01
C GLU A 171 -19.81 -11.18 -6.20
N LYS A 172 -20.35 -12.24 -5.58
CA LYS A 172 -19.87 -13.60 -5.77
C LYS A 172 -19.98 -14.03 -7.24
N TYR A 173 -21.10 -13.71 -7.90
CA TYR A 173 -21.34 -14.06 -9.29
C TYR A 173 -20.26 -13.47 -10.20
N TRP A 174 -20.07 -12.14 -10.21
CA TRP A 174 -19.13 -11.53 -11.16
C TRP A 174 -17.68 -11.84 -10.82
N LYS A 175 -17.30 -12.01 -9.53
CA LYS A 175 -15.94 -12.40 -9.16
C LYS A 175 -15.59 -13.81 -9.64
N LEU A 176 -16.51 -14.76 -9.55
CA LEU A 176 -16.27 -16.17 -9.95
C LEU A 176 -16.44 -16.42 -11.45
N HIS A 177 -17.44 -15.81 -12.09
CA HIS A 177 -17.72 -16.04 -13.51
C HIS A 177 -16.82 -15.23 -14.45
N GLY A 178 -16.30 -14.09 -13.99
CA GLY A 178 -15.44 -13.24 -14.81
C GLY A 178 -16.20 -12.58 -15.98
N GLY A 179 -15.52 -12.44 -17.11
CA GLY A 179 -16.11 -11.90 -18.34
C GLY A 179 -16.45 -10.40 -18.30
N VAL A 180 -17.41 -10.00 -19.12
CA VAL A 180 -17.81 -8.59 -19.32
C VAL A 180 -18.38 -7.98 -18.03
N GLU A 181 -19.18 -8.74 -17.28
CA GLU A 181 -19.74 -8.30 -15.99
C GLU A 181 -18.65 -7.95 -14.98
N ALA A 182 -17.60 -8.79 -14.88
CA ALA A 182 -16.47 -8.52 -14.00
C ALA A 182 -15.69 -7.28 -14.45
N ILE A 183 -15.51 -7.08 -15.75
CA ILE A 183 -14.84 -5.90 -16.31
C ILE A 183 -15.66 -4.64 -16.03
N SER A 184 -16.99 -4.68 -16.19
CA SER A 184 -17.89 -3.55 -15.89
C SER A 184 -17.83 -3.16 -14.42
N ASN A 185 -17.95 -4.14 -13.50
CA ASN A 185 -17.86 -3.90 -12.06
C ASN A 185 -16.49 -3.35 -11.64
N ARG A 186 -15.41 -3.79 -12.29
CA ARG A 186 -14.06 -3.24 -12.08
C ARG A 186 -13.91 -1.85 -12.66
N ALA A 187 -14.51 -1.55 -13.82
CA ALA A 187 -14.52 -0.21 -14.40
C ALA A 187 -15.20 0.80 -13.47
N ASP A 188 -16.35 0.45 -12.91
CA ASP A 188 -17.04 1.25 -11.90
C ASP A 188 -16.18 1.42 -10.64
N GLY A 189 -15.52 0.33 -10.20
CA GLY A 189 -14.56 0.35 -9.10
C GLY A 189 -13.38 1.29 -9.34
N VAL A 190 -12.82 1.30 -10.55
CA VAL A 190 -11.76 2.23 -10.97
C VAL A 190 -12.28 3.67 -10.96
N GLY A 191 -13.48 3.92 -11.48
CA GLY A 191 -14.12 5.24 -11.44
C GLY A 191 -14.26 5.77 -10.00
N ASN A 192 -14.82 4.94 -9.11
CA ASN A 192 -14.96 5.26 -7.69
C ASN A 192 -13.61 5.50 -7.00
N SER A 193 -12.60 4.70 -7.34
CA SER A 193 -11.24 4.85 -6.82
C SER A 193 -10.58 6.16 -7.29
N LEU A 194 -10.82 6.59 -8.52
CA LEU A 194 -10.33 7.87 -9.05
C LEU A 194 -11.01 9.07 -8.39
N LEU A 195 -12.32 8.97 -8.12
CA LEU A 195 -13.05 9.98 -7.35
C LEU A 195 -12.51 10.08 -5.92
N ALA A 196 -12.33 8.93 -5.25
CA ALA A 196 -11.74 8.87 -3.90
C ALA A 196 -10.30 9.40 -3.89
N LEU A 197 -9.52 9.14 -4.94
CA LEU A 197 -8.17 9.66 -5.12
C LEU A 197 -8.17 11.20 -5.20
N GLY A 198 -9.05 11.79 -6.01
CA GLY A 198 -9.15 13.25 -6.13
C GLY A 198 -9.70 13.93 -4.86
N ALA A 199 -10.66 13.28 -4.21
CA ALA A 199 -11.32 13.84 -3.03
C ALA A 199 -10.45 13.75 -1.77
N GLN A 200 -9.91 12.57 -1.45
CA GLN A 200 -9.36 12.28 -0.12
C GLN A 200 -8.04 11.51 -0.17
N TYR A 201 -8.02 10.30 -0.75
CA TYR A 201 -6.88 9.38 -0.67
C TYR A 201 -5.61 9.91 -1.36
N GLY A 202 -5.76 10.67 -2.45
CA GLY A 202 -4.63 11.24 -3.20
C GLY A 202 -3.84 12.26 -2.39
N TRP A 203 -4.49 13.00 -1.50
CA TRP A 203 -3.83 13.96 -0.61
C TRP A 203 -2.92 13.26 0.41
N GLN A 204 -3.40 12.18 1.03
CA GLN A 204 -2.61 11.36 1.96
C GLN A 204 -1.48 10.65 1.24
N LEU A 205 -1.75 10.05 0.08
CA LEU A 205 -0.75 9.38 -0.74
C LEU A 205 0.36 10.36 -1.16
N ALA A 206 -0.01 11.55 -1.64
CA ALA A 206 0.95 12.60 -1.97
C ALA A 206 1.76 13.03 -0.75
N GLY A 207 1.09 13.25 0.38
CA GLY A 207 1.72 13.63 1.65
C GLY A 207 2.83 12.66 2.06
N MET A 208 2.52 11.36 2.02
CA MET A 208 3.49 10.30 2.36
C MET A 208 4.61 10.16 1.34
N MET A 209 4.34 10.33 0.05
CA MET A 209 5.39 10.35 -0.98
C MET A 209 6.37 11.52 -0.75
N LEU A 210 5.87 12.72 -0.42
CA LEU A 210 6.73 13.88 -0.13
C LEU A 210 7.53 13.69 1.16
N ILE A 211 6.92 13.16 2.23
CA ILE A 211 7.62 12.80 3.47
C ILE A 211 8.74 11.80 3.17
N GLY A 212 8.46 10.73 2.40
CA GLY A 212 9.46 9.75 2.02
C GLY A 212 10.61 10.34 1.18
N ALA A 213 10.30 11.24 0.25
CA ALA A 213 11.29 11.96 -0.51
C ALA A 213 12.17 12.87 0.37
N ALA A 214 11.59 13.54 1.38
CA ALA A 214 12.32 14.35 2.36
C ALA A 214 13.24 13.49 3.24
N LEU A 215 12.76 12.33 3.71
CA LEU A 215 13.56 11.37 4.49
C LEU A 215 14.71 10.77 3.65
N MET A 216 14.52 10.58 2.35
CA MET A 216 15.61 10.18 1.45
C MET A 216 16.61 11.31 1.22
N ARG A 217 16.11 12.54 1.02
CA ARG A 217 16.95 13.73 0.78
C ARG A 217 17.82 14.09 1.99
N SER A 218 17.27 13.95 3.21
CA SER A 218 17.99 14.19 4.47
C SER A 218 19.06 13.15 4.80
N GLY A 219 19.10 12.02 4.09
CA GLY A 219 19.99 10.90 4.44
C GLY A 219 19.43 9.94 5.49
N TRP A 220 18.23 10.19 6.03
CA TRP A 220 17.58 9.29 6.97
C TRP A 220 17.30 7.92 6.32
N LEU A 221 16.65 7.85 5.15
CA LEU A 221 16.51 6.56 4.42
C LEU A 221 17.80 6.06 3.77
N LYS A 222 18.94 6.74 3.98
CA LYS A 222 20.28 6.25 3.60
C LYS A 222 21.01 5.63 4.79
N GLY A 223 20.42 5.62 5.99
CA GLY A 223 21.07 5.08 7.18
C GLY A 223 22.16 5.97 7.77
N GLN A 224 22.19 7.28 7.45
CA GLN A 224 23.27 8.19 7.88
C GLN A 224 23.15 8.67 9.34
N PHE A 225 22.04 8.38 10.00
CA PHE A 225 21.79 8.73 11.40
C PHE A 225 22.23 7.61 12.34
N SER A 226 22.42 7.92 13.64
CA SER A 226 22.86 6.92 14.61
C SER A 226 21.82 5.81 14.86
N LEU A 227 22.27 4.60 15.20
CA LEU A 227 21.36 3.49 15.54
C LEU A 227 20.47 3.82 16.75
N ARG A 228 20.98 4.59 17.72
CA ARG A 228 20.22 5.06 18.89
C ARG A 228 19.06 5.97 18.47
N HIS A 229 19.29 6.86 17.49
CA HIS A 229 18.24 7.70 16.91
C HIS A 229 17.11 6.85 16.31
N TYR A 230 17.46 5.86 15.49
CA TYR A 230 16.49 4.98 14.86
C TYR A 230 15.69 4.13 15.86
N ARG A 231 16.33 3.58 16.89
CA ARG A 231 15.64 2.80 17.93
C ARG A 231 14.67 3.66 18.72
N ARG A 232 15.13 4.83 19.21
CA ARG A 232 14.29 5.75 19.98
C ARG A 232 13.11 6.24 19.14
N THR A 233 13.37 6.72 17.92
CA THR A 233 12.32 7.18 17.01
C THR A 233 11.34 6.04 16.70
N GLY A 234 11.85 4.84 16.44
CA GLY A 234 11.04 3.66 16.17
C GLY A 234 10.05 3.34 17.28
N PHE A 235 10.54 3.17 18.51
CA PHE A 235 9.67 2.85 19.65
C PHE A 235 8.68 3.96 19.98
N VAL A 236 9.12 5.22 19.95
CA VAL A 236 8.24 6.36 20.23
C VAL A 236 7.12 6.46 19.19
N LEU A 237 7.43 6.39 17.90
CA LEU A 237 6.42 6.54 16.85
C LEU A 237 5.46 5.35 16.78
N VAL A 238 5.94 4.12 17.01
CA VAL A 238 5.06 2.96 17.13
C VAL A 238 4.13 3.11 18.33
N ALA A 239 4.64 3.52 19.49
CA ALA A 239 3.83 3.73 20.68
C ALA A 239 2.76 4.81 20.46
N ILE A 240 3.13 5.95 19.85
CA ILE A 240 2.17 7.01 19.50
C ILE A 240 1.07 6.48 18.58
N GLY A 241 1.42 5.76 17.52
CA GLY A 241 0.43 5.21 16.60
C GLY A 241 -0.50 4.19 17.26
N VAL A 242 0.03 3.32 18.13
CA VAL A 242 -0.78 2.37 18.92
C VAL A 242 -1.73 3.11 19.87
N ILE A 243 -1.25 4.14 20.58
CA ILE A 243 -2.07 4.95 21.49
C ILE A 243 -3.20 5.68 20.75
N ILE A 244 -2.96 6.13 19.52
CA ILE A 244 -3.99 6.78 18.69
C ILE A 244 -5.03 5.75 18.19
N ASN A 245 -4.58 4.58 17.71
CA ASN A 245 -5.48 3.64 17.04
C ASN A 245 -6.27 2.74 18.00
N LEU A 246 -5.65 2.31 19.11
CA LEU A 246 -6.25 1.33 20.03
C LEU A 246 -7.60 1.79 20.61
N PRO A 247 -7.80 3.05 21.03
CA PRO A 247 -9.10 3.54 21.46
C PRO A 247 -10.15 3.46 20.35
N ALA A 248 -9.79 3.71 19.10
CA ALA A 248 -10.73 3.65 17.97
C ALA A 248 -11.22 2.22 17.71
N ILE A 249 -10.33 1.23 17.81
CA ILE A 249 -10.69 -0.20 17.74
C ILE A 249 -11.68 -0.55 18.86
N ALA A 250 -11.39 -0.13 20.10
CA ALA A 250 -12.26 -0.38 21.24
C ALA A 250 -13.63 0.31 21.10
N GLN A 251 -13.68 1.51 20.52
CA GLN A 251 -14.95 2.22 20.29
C GLN A 251 -15.78 1.57 19.18
N GLN A 252 -15.15 1.02 18.13
CA GLN A 252 -15.89 0.31 17.08
C GLN A 252 -16.64 -0.91 17.63
N TRP A 253 -16.06 -1.61 18.61
CA TRP A 253 -16.74 -2.67 19.36
C TRP A 253 -17.93 -2.17 20.19
N ARG A 254 -17.77 -1.03 20.88
CA ARG A 254 -18.85 -0.47 21.72
C ARG A 254 -20.03 0.08 20.93
N LEU A 255 -19.80 0.42 19.66
CA LEU A 255 -20.78 1.02 18.77
C LEU A 255 -21.35 0.01 17.77
N ASP A 256 -21.11 -1.29 17.99
CA ASP A 256 -21.60 -2.39 17.14
C ASP A 256 -21.38 -2.15 15.64
N TRP A 257 -20.23 -1.57 15.28
CA TRP A 257 -19.88 -1.23 13.90
C TRP A 257 -20.92 -0.37 13.16
N ALA A 258 -21.69 0.45 13.88
CA ALA A 258 -22.68 1.33 13.30
C ALA A 258 -22.09 2.23 12.20
N TYR A 259 -22.74 2.24 11.03
CA TYR A 259 -22.25 2.92 9.82
C TYR A 259 -21.81 4.36 10.08
N ARG A 260 -22.66 5.15 10.76
CA ARG A 260 -22.42 6.58 11.02
C ARG A 260 -21.07 6.88 11.68
N TRP A 261 -20.61 6.02 12.58
CA TRP A 261 -19.37 6.25 13.33
C TRP A 261 -18.21 5.48 12.73
N CYS A 262 -18.45 4.21 12.37
CA CYS A 262 -17.40 3.27 12.03
C CYS A 262 -16.97 3.38 10.57
N ALA A 263 -17.82 3.86 9.65
CA ALA A 263 -17.46 3.96 8.24
C ALA A 263 -16.54 5.15 7.91
N PHE A 264 -16.56 6.21 8.74
CA PHE A 264 -15.77 7.43 8.49
C PHE A 264 -15.01 7.93 9.72
N LEU A 265 -15.73 8.33 10.78
CA LEU A 265 -15.11 9.03 11.92
C LEU A 265 -14.06 8.16 12.64
N LEU A 266 -14.36 6.89 12.88
CA LEU A 266 -13.43 5.95 13.51
C LEU A 266 -12.38 5.38 12.55
N GLN A 267 -12.44 5.72 11.26
CA GLN A 267 -11.34 5.52 10.32
C GLN A 267 -10.24 6.56 10.53
N MET A 268 -10.57 7.77 10.99
CA MET A 268 -9.61 8.86 11.14
C MET A 268 -8.45 8.53 12.09
N PRO A 269 -8.65 7.92 13.28
CA PRO A 269 -7.52 7.54 14.14
C PRO A 269 -6.60 6.50 13.50
N ARG A 270 -7.16 5.54 12.74
CA ARG A 270 -6.41 4.55 11.98
C ARG A 270 -5.51 5.23 10.94
N GLU A 271 -6.08 6.13 10.16
CA GLU A 271 -5.36 6.93 9.16
C GLU A 271 -4.30 7.82 9.83
N LEU A 272 -4.65 8.55 10.89
CA LEU A 272 -3.71 9.40 11.63
C LEU A 272 -2.55 8.60 12.25
N SER A 273 -2.80 7.38 12.72
CA SER A 273 -1.76 6.50 13.28
C SER A 273 -0.78 5.97 12.24
N ALA A 274 -1.20 5.84 10.99
CA ALA A 274 -0.48 5.10 9.97
C ALA A 274 0.90 5.69 9.62
N PRO A 275 1.09 7.03 9.45
CA PRO A 275 2.41 7.60 9.22
C PRO A 275 3.38 7.34 10.37
N PHE A 276 2.90 7.42 11.62
CA PHE A 276 3.73 7.17 12.80
C PHE A 276 4.20 5.72 12.85
N GLN A 277 3.30 4.75 12.68
CA GLN A 277 3.70 3.34 12.68
C GLN A 277 4.54 2.98 11.45
N ALA A 278 4.24 3.50 10.26
CA ALA A 278 5.02 3.24 9.06
C ALA A 278 6.47 3.74 9.20
N ILE A 279 6.66 4.99 9.64
CA ILE A 279 8.00 5.55 9.91
C ILE A 279 8.64 4.80 11.10
N GLY A 280 7.85 4.45 12.11
CA GLY A 280 8.29 3.68 13.27
C GLY A 280 8.85 2.31 12.90
N TYR A 281 8.15 1.54 12.08
CA TYR A 281 8.58 0.24 11.56
C TYR A 281 9.85 0.37 10.73
N ALA A 282 9.89 1.31 9.77
CA ALA A 282 11.10 1.58 9.02
C ALA A 282 12.27 1.92 9.95
N SER A 283 12.04 2.79 10.93
CA SER A 283 13.05 3.22 11.90
C SER A 283 13.58 2.04 12.72
N LEU A 284 12.72 1.14 13.21
CA LEU A 284 13.16 -0.06 13.92
C LEU A 284 14.00 -0.98 13.03
N PHE A 285 13.63 -1.16 11.76
CA PHE A 285 14.44 -1.95 10.82
C PHE A 285 15.84 -1.36 10.60
N TYR A 286 15.95 -0.02 10.48
CA TYR A 286 17.26 0.64 10.41
C TYR A 286 18.03 0.55 11.73
N GLY A 287 17.37 0.74 12.88
CA GLY A 287 18.00 0.72 14.19
C GLY A 287 18.54 -0.65 14.63
N PHE A 288 17.94 -1.72 14.14
CA PHE A 288 18.36 -3.11 14.40
C PHE A 288 18.99 -3.78 13.18
N TRP A 289 19.34 -3.02 12.14
CA TRP A 289 19.90 -3.57 10.91
C TRP A 289 21.16 -4.45 11.12
N PRO A 290 22.13 -4.11 11.98
CA PRO A 290 23.31 -4.96 12.21
C PRO A 290 22.98 -6.35 12.79
N GLN A 291 21.85 -6.48 13.48
CA GLN A 291 21.35 -7.74 14.01
C GLN A 291 20.51 -8.47 12.94
N LEU A 292 19.60 -7.74 12.29
CA LEU A 292 18.68 -8.30 11.31
C LEU A 292 19.39 -8.85 10.07
N SER A 293 20.41 -8.15 9.58
CA SER A 293 21.14 -8.54 8.36
C SER A 293 21.88 -9.86 8.46
N ARG A 294 22.06 -10.41 9.68
CA ARG A 294 22.67 -11.73 9.92
C ARG A 294 21.75 -12.88 9.55
N PHE A 295 20.43 -12.66 9.51
CA PHE A 295 19.46 -13.70 9.22
C PHE A 295 19.25 -13.87 7.71
N LYS A 296 19.39 -15.10 7.22
CA LYS A 296 19.15 -15.43 5.79
C LYS A 296 17.74 -15.04 5.33
N LEU A 297 16.75 -15.18 6.22
CA LEU A 297 15.37 -14.77 5.92
C LEU A 297 15.25 -13.27 5.64
N VAL A 298 15.97 -12.42 6.38
CA VAL A 298 15.97 -10.96 6.15
C VAL A 298 16.55 -10.63 4.78
N LEU A 299 17.63 -11.29 4.39
CA LEU A 299 18.21 -11.13 3.05
C LEU A 299 17.30 -11.67 1.95
N ALA A 300 16.55 -12.74 2.22
CA ALA A 300 15.56 -13.29 1.30
C ALA A 300 14.35 -12.34 1.13
N ILE A 301 13.90 -11.68 2.19
CA ILE A 301 12.87 -10.63 2.11
C ILE A 301 13.40 -9.40 1.35
N ALA A 302 14.70 -9.07 1.49
CA ALA A 302 15.30 -8.02 0.66
C ALA A 302 15.21 -8.37 -0.84
N CYS A 303 15.39 -9.64 -1.22
CA CYS A 303 15.15 -10.10 -2.60
C CYS A 303 13.72 -9.82 -3.08
N VAL A 304 12.71 -10.02 -2.23
CA VAL A 304 11.31 -9.66 -2.55
C VAL A 304 11.19 -8.17 -2.86
N GLY A 305 11.79 -7.30 -2.03
CA GLY A 305 11.74 -5.86 -2.24
C GLY A 305 12.50 -5.36 -3.47
N ARG A 306 13.51 -6.11 -3.94
CA ARG A 306 14.16 -5.85 -5.24
C ARG A 306 13.23 -6.10 -6.44
N MET A 307 12.27 -6.98 -6.25
CA MET A 307 11.31 -7.44 -7.25
C MET A 307 9.89 -7.01 -6.86
N ALA A 308 9.77 -5.78 -6.36
CA ALA A 308 8.55 -5.25 -5.78
C ALA A 308 7.34 -5.33 -6.71
N LEU A 309 7.49 -4.88 -7.95
CA LEU A 309 6.41 -4.85 -8.94
C LEU A 309 6.06 -6.26 -9.39
N THR A 310 7.07 -7.12 -9.58
CA THR A 310 6.84 -8.52 -9.91
C THR A 310 6.09 -9.24 -8.80
N ASN A 311 6.49 -9.07 -7.54
CA ASN A 311 5.85 -9.76 -6.42
C ASN A 311 4.43 -9.29 -6.16
N TYR A 312 4.15 -8.00 -6.33
CA TYR A 312 2.78 -7.48 -6.25
C TYR A 312 1.85 -8.09 -7.31
N LEU A 313 2.32 -8.18 -8.56
CA LEU A 313 1.57 -8.82 -9.64
C LEU A 313 1.45 -10.34 -9.44
N LEU A 314 2.50 -10.99 -8.93
CA LEU A 314 2.49 -12.41 -8.59
C LEU A 314 1.50 -12.71 -7.47
N GLN A 315 1.42 -11.87 -6.43
CA GLN A 315 0.41 -12.00 -5.38
C GLN A 315 -1.00 -11.88 -5.95
N THR A 316 -1.23 -10.91 -6.84
CA THR A 316 -2.52 -10.79 -7.54
C THR A 316 -2.82 -12.07 -8.31
N LEU A 317 -1.89 -12.54 -9.14
CA LEU A 317 -2.06 -13.74 -9.95
C LEU A 317 -2.40 -14.98 -9.10
N ILE A 318 -1.64 -15.21 -8.03
CA ILE A 318 -1.89 -16.35 -7.13
C ILE A 318 -3.26 -16.21 -6.47
N CYS A 319 -3.56 -15.06 -5.87
CA CYS A 319 -4.81 -14.90 -5.12
C CYS A 319 -6.05 -14.90 -6.03
N THR A 320 -6.02 -14.25 -7.20
CA THR A 320 -7.15 -14.33 -8.13
C THR A 320 -7.31 -15.73 -8.72
N THR A 321 -6.22 -16.48 -8.92
CA THR A 321 -6.32 -17.91 -9.30
C THR A 321 -7.02 -18.71 -8.20
N LEU A 322 -6.57 -18.59 -6.95
CA LEU A 322 -7.14 -19.32 -5.82
C LEU A 322 -8.61 -18.94 -5.56
N PHE A 323 -8.91 -17.65 -5.39
CA PHE A 323 -10.22 -17.22 -4.93
C PHE A 323 -11.24 -17.08 -6.07
N TYR A 324 -10.82 -16.68 -7.26
CA TYR A 324 -11.76 -16.44 -8.37
C TYR A 324 -11.86 -17.64 -9.31
N HIS A 325 -10.73 -18.23 -9.73
CA HIS A 325 -10.74 -19.30 -10.72
C HIS A 325 -10.96 -20.69 -10.12
N LEU A 326 -10.39 -20.96 -8.94
CA LEU A 326 -10.65 -22.21 -8.19
C LEU A 326 -11.89 -22.10 -7.28
N GLY A 327 -12.60 -20.97 -7.31
CA GLY A 327 -13.88 -20.83 -6.62
C GLY A 327 -13.80 -20.71 -5.11
N LEU A 328 -12.66 -20.32 -4.52
CA LEU A 328 -12.51 -20.21 -3.06
C LEU A 328 -13.08 -18.91 -2.45
N PHE A 329 -13.59 -17.99 -3.26
CA PHE A 329 -14.23 -16.76 -2.78
C PHE A 329 -15.41 -17.09 -1.86
N MET A 330 -15.47 -16.43 -0.70
CA MET A 330 -16.53 -16.61 0.31
C MET A 330 -16.57 -17.99 0.98
N HIS A 331 -15.45 -18.73 1.00
CA HIS A 331 -15.36 -20.03 1.69
C HIS A 331 -14.65 -19.99 3.04
N PHE A 332 -13.93 -18.91 3.36
CA PHE A 332 -13.05 -18.84 4.52
C PHE A 332 -13.27 -17.56 5.32
N ASP A 333 -13.12 -17.64 6.64
CA ASP A 333 -13.10 -16.47 7.51
C ASP A 333 -11.75 -15.73 7.45
N ARG A 334 -11.60 -14.61 8.16
CA ARG A 334 -10.33 -13.85 8.13
C ARG A 334 -9.15 -14.63 8.66
N LEU A 335 -9.33 -15.44 9.71
CA LEU A 335 -8.23 -16.17 10.33
C LEU A 335 -7.73 -17.27 9.39
N GLU A 336 -8.64 -18.00 8.77
CA GLU A 336 -8.35 -19.00 7.74
C GLU A 336 -7.67 -18.35 6.54
N LEU A 337 -8.12 -17.17 6.10
CA LEU A 337 -7.46 -16.41 5.04
C LEU A 337 -6.01 -16.04 5.41
N LEU A 338 -5.71 -15.72 6.67
CA LEU A 338 -4.32 -15.49 7.08
C LEU A 338 -3.44 -16.74 6.94
N ALA A 339 -4.00 -17.94 7.03
CA ALA A 339 -3.26 -19.16 6.75
C ALA A 339 -2.80 -19.25 5.29
N PHE A 340 -3.56 -18.68 4.33
CA PHE A 340 -3.15 -18.58 2.93
C PHE A 340 -2.02 -17.57 2.69
N VAL A 341 -1.82 -16.59 3.57
CA VAL A 341 -0.73 -15.60 3.42
C VAL A 341 0.64 -16.27 3.50
N ILE A 342 0.80 -17.27 4.38
CA ILE A 342 2.06 -17.99 4.59
C ILE A 342 2.58 -18.66 3.30
N PRO A 343 1.82 -19.54 2.63
CA PRO A 343 2.28 -20.16 1.39
C PRO A 343 2.49 -19.16 0.26
N VAL A 344 1.70 -18.08 0.18
CA VAL A 344 1.92 -17.01 -0.82
C VAL A 344 3.24 -16.28 -0.55
N TRP A 345 3.54 -15.94 0.71
CA TRP A 345 4.83 -15.37 1.10
C TRP A 345 6.00 -16.30 0.78
N LEU A 346 5.86 -17.60 1.06
CA LEU A 346 6.88 -18.58 0.70
C LEU A 346 7.10 -18.62 -0.81
N ALA A 347 6.04 -18.62 -1.62
CA ALA A 347 6.14 -18.55 -3.07
C ALA A 347 6.85 -17.26 -3.54
N ASN A 348 6.47 -16.09 -3.02
CA ASN A 348 7.13 -14.82 -3.34
C ASN A 348 8.62 -14.82 -2.97
N ILE A 349 8.96 -15.32 -1.77
CA ILE A 349 10.35 -15.37 -1.27
C ILE A 349 11.18 -16.34 -2.10
N LEU A 350 10.71 -17.57 -2.29
CA LEU A 350 11.42 -18.60 -3.05
C LEU A 350 11.63 -18.16 -4.50
N PHE A 351 10.58 -17.66 -5.15
CA PHE A 351 10.66 -17.14 -6.50
C PHE A 351 11.68 -16.01 -6.60
N SER A 352 11.64 -15.03 -5.69
CA SER A 352 12.56 -13.89 -5.70
C SER A 352 14.01 -14.31 -5.47
N VAL A 353 14.27 -15.23 -4.53
CA VAL A 353 15.62 -15.72 -4.24
C VAL A 353 16.17 -16.53 -5.41
N ILE A 354 15.39 -17.45 -5.97
CA ILE A 354 15.81 -18.30 -7.09
C ILE A 354 16.05 -17.42 -8.33
N TRP A 355 15.10 -16.56 -8.67
CA TRP A 355 15.21 -15.69 -9.85
C TRP A 355 16.46 -14.80 -9.79
N LEU A 356 16.74 -14.19 -8.63
CA LEU A 356 17.86 -13.27 -8.48
C LEU A 356 19.23 -13.96 -8.41
N ARG A 357 19.29 -15.29 -8.34
CA ARG A 357 20.53 -16.05 -8.55
C ARG A 357 20.95 -16.06 -10.02
N TYR A 358 19.99 -16.07 -10.94
CA TYR A 358 20.23 -16.15 -12.38
C TYR A 358 20.14 -14.77 -13.06
N PHE A 359 19.29 -13.86 -12.56
CA PHE A 359 19.02 -12.57 -13.18
C PHE A 359 19.27 -11.39 -12.22
N GLY A 360 19.82 -10.29 -12.72
CA GLY A 360 20.14 -9.11 -11.87
C GLY A 360 18.93 -8.31 -11.37
N GLN A 361 17.76 -8.51 -11.96
CA GLN A 361 16.52 -7.76 -11.72
C GLN A 361 15.30 -8.67 -11.95
N GLY A 362 14.16 -8.33 -11.34
CA GLY A 362 12.92 -9.07 -11.57
C GLY A 362 12.41 -8.95 -13.01
N PRO A 363 11.59 -9.91 -13.48
CA PRO A 363 11.14 -9.98 -14.86
C PRO A 363 10.32 -8.74 -15.25
N VAL A 364 9.37 -8.32 -14.39
CA VAL A 364 8.55 -7.14 -14.68
C VAL A 364 9.38 -5.88 -14.52
N GLU A 365 10.29 -5.80 -13.55
CA GLU A 365 11.20 -4.65 -13.40
C GLU A 365 12.11 -4.48 -14.62
N TRP A 366 12.61 -5.59 -15.19
CA TRP A 366 13.38 -5.60 -16.43
C TRP A 366 12.55 -5.05 -17.58
N LEU A 367 11.36 -5.63 -17.82
CA LEU A 367 10.45 -5.21 -18.89
C LEU A 367 10.11 -3.73 -18.73
N TRP A 368 9.82 -3.32 -17.51
CA TRP A 368 9.49 -1.96 -17.16
C TRP A 368 10.61 -0.97 -17.47
N ARG A 369 11.85 -1.34 -17.16
CA ARG A 369 13.03 -0.53 -17.51
C ARG A 369 13.20 -0.41 -19.02
N GLN A 370 12.99 -1.49 -19.78
CA GLN A 370 13.08 -1.48 -21.24
C GLN A 370 12.01 -0.59 -21.88
N LEU A 371 10.75 -0.71 -21.43
CA LEU A 371 9.67 0.16 -21.89
C LEU A 371 9.94 1.63 -21.54
N THR A 372 10.47 1.90 -20.34
CA THR A 372 10.85 3.26 -19.93
C THR A 372 11.96 3.81 -20.85
N LEU A 373 12.98 3.02 -21.18
CA LEU A 373 14.07 3.42 -22.09
C LEU A 373 13.52 3.80 -23.47
N ARG A 374 12.66 2.96 -24.03
CA ARG A 374 12.04 3.20 -25.34
C ARG A 374 11.15 4.44 -25.32
N ALA A 375 10.33 4.60 -24.29
CA ALA A 375 9.41 5.73 -24.16
C ALA A 375 10.08 7.06 -23.79
N ALA A 376 11.24 7.04 -23.11
CA ALA A 376 11.97 8.26 -22.76
C ALA A 376 12.81 8.82 -23.92
N GLY A 377 13.04 8.00 -24.96
CA GLY A 377 13.95 8.30 -26.06
C GLY A 377 15.43 8.17 -25.66
N PRO A 378 16.37 8.31 -26.62
CA PRO A 378 17.79 8.30 -26.33
C PRO A 378 18.11 9.39 -25.28
N ALA A 379 18.94 9.03 -24.30
CA ALA A 379 19.43 10.00 -23.33
C ALA A 379 20.18 11.07 -24.13
N ILE A 380 19.67 12.30 -24.10
CA ILE A 380 20.41 13.45 -24.62
C ILE A 380 21.58 13.62 -23.65
N TYR A 381 22.70 12.97 -23.95
CA TYR A 381 23.98 13.36 -23.38
C TYR A 381 24.14 14.82 -23.76
N LYS A 382 24.14 15.71 -22.75
CA LYS A 382 24.63 17.06 -22.95
C LYS A 382 26.06 16.92 -23.43
N THR A 383 26.27 17.04 -24.73
CA THR A 383 27.56 17.45 -25.27
C THR A 383 27.82 18.82 -24.66
N SER A 384 28.81 18.87 -23.77
CA SER A 384 29.39 20.11 -23.28
C SER A 384 29.74 20.98 -24.49
N ARG A 385 29.12 22.14 -24.59
CA ARG A 385 29.69 23.29 -25.28
C ARG A 385 30.16 24.27 -24.22
#